data_AF-A0A7Z9Y8G4-F1
#
_entry.id   AF-A0A7Z9Y8G4-F1
#
_cell.length_a   1.000
_cell.length_b   1.000
_cell.length_c   1.000
_cell.angle_alpha   90.00
_cell.angle_beta   90.00
_cell.angle_gamma   90.00
#
_symmetry.space_group_name_H-M   'P 1'
#
loop_
_entity.id
_entity.type
_entity.pdbx_description
1 polymer ?
#
loop_
_entity_poly.entity_id
_entity_poly.type
_entity_poly.pdbx_seq_one_letter_code
_entity_poly.pdbx_strand_id
1 'polypeptide(L)'
;MRVELINAPTEGTVRRLCRRMRYLDEREREDIRSRRWGAVALIQGPLAEIFTAADRAEKAANVIVEEIIGNCPQQIIVMAIFGDTSAVQAAVNAIKS
;
A
#
# COMPACT_ATOMS: atom_id res chain seq x y z
N MET A 1 -9.83 6.98 -8.25
CA MET A 1 -9.01 6.78 -7.04
C MET A 1 -7.97 7.89 -6.89
N ARG A 2 -7.67 8.31 -5.65
CA ARG A 2 -6.57 9.25 -5.33
C ARG A 2 -5.30 8.44 -5.02
N VAL A 3 -4.16 8.89 -5.54
CA VAL A 3 -2.86 8.22 -5.35
C VAL A 3 -1.86 9.23 -4.77
N GLU A 4 -1.19 8.85 -3.69
CA GLU A 4 -0.10 9.61 -3.08
C GLU A 4 1.16 8.73 -3.05
N LEU A 5 2.29 9.22 -3.57
CA LEU A 5 3.54 8.48 -3.65
C LEU A 5 4.55 9.02 -2.64
N ILE A 6 5.16 8.12 -1.86
CA ILE A 6 6.20 8.43 -0.88
C ILE A 6 7.48 7.71 -1.33
N ASN A 7 8.44 8.46 -1.85
CA ASN A 7 9.76 7.92 -2.19
C ASN A 7 10.64 7.85 -0.94
N ALA A 8 11.38 6.75 -0.78
CA ALA A 8 12.26 6.49 0.37
C ALA A 8 11.59 6.87 1.72
N PRO A 9 10.45 6.25 2.08
CA PRO A 9 9.71 6.61 3.28
C PRO A 9 10.60 6.46 4.52
N THR A 10 10.48 7.43 5.44
CA THR A 10 11.17 7.33 6.73
C THR A 10 10.69 6.12 7.52
N GLU A 11 11.54 5.58 8.39
CA GLU A 11 11.16 4.50 9.32
C GLU A 11 9.94 4.88 10.17
N GLY A 12 9.85 6.16 10.55
CA GLY A 12 8.68 6.69 11.26
C GLY A 12 7.39 6.64 10.43
N THR A 13 7.47 6.81 9.11
CA THR A 13 6.33 6.66 8.20
C THR A 13 5.90 5.20 8.12
N VAL A 14 6.84 4.28 7.85
CA VAL A 14 6.57 2.83 7.77
C VAL A 14 5.95 2.32 9.07
N ARG A 15 6.51 2.71 10.23
CA ARG A 15 5.97 2.37 11.54
C ARG A 15 4.54 2.86 11.76
N ARG A 16 4.18 4.05 11.26
CA ARG A 16 2.81 4.60 11.37
C ARG A 16 1.82 3.88 10.48
N LEU A 17 2.26 3.43 9.30
CA LEU A 17 1.47 2.60 8.39
C LEU A 17 1.23 1.22 9.00
N CYS A 18 2.27 0.56 9.51
CA CYS A 18 2.17 -0.77 10.14
C CYS A 18 1.14 -0.83 11.28
N ARG A 19 1.05 0.24 12.08
CA ARG A 19 0.05 0.36 13.17
C ARG A 19 -1.41 0.43 12.68
N ARG A 20 -1.61 0.68 11.39
CA ARG A 20 -2.92 0.80 10.74
C ARG A 20 -3.20 -0.34 9.76
N MET A 21 -2.27 -1.26 9.56
CA MET A 21 -2.50 -2.42 8.69
C MET A 21 -3.45 -3.39 9.36
N ARG A 22 -4.47 -3.81 8.62
CA ARG A 22 -5.47 -4.78 9.10
C ARG A 22 -4.96 -6.20 8.93
N TYR A 23 -5.34 -7.09 9.85
CA TYR A 23 -5.23 -8.55 9.70
C TYR A 23 -3.85 -9.19 9.48
N LEU A 24 -2.76 -8.42 9.45
CA LEU A 24 -1.42 -9.01 9.49
C LEU A 24 -1.11 -9.65 10.83
N ASP A 25 -0.53 -10.85 10.77
CA ASP A 25 0.10 -11.43 11.93
C ASP A 25 1.36 -10.62 12.33
N GLU A 26 1.85 -10.85 13.55
CA GLU A 26 2.98 -10.05 14.06
C GLU A 26 4.26 -10.27 13.25
N ARG A 27 4.43 -11.43 12.60
CA ARG A 27 5.62 -11.73 11.80
C ARG A 27 5.62 -10.99 10.48
N GLU A 28 4.49 -10.98 9.77
CA GLU A 28 4.33 -10.24 8.51
C GLU A 28 4.48 -8.74 8.74
N ARG A 29 3.88 -8.23 9.82
CA ARG A 29 4.05 -6.83 10.22
C ARG A 29 5.51 -6.50 10.51
N GLU A 30 6.23 -7.39 11.18
CA GLU A 30 7.66 -7.21 11.47
C GLU A 30 8.53 -7.21 10.21
N ASP A 31 8.22 -8.11 9.27
CA ASP A 31 8.91 -8.18 7.98
C ASP A 31 8.75 -6.86 7.20
N ILE A 32 7.53 -6.30 7.14
CA ILE A 32 7.31 -5.00 6.49
C ILE A 32 8.02 -3.86 7.25
N ARG A 33 8.00 -3.90 8.58
CA ARG A 33 8.58 -2.86 9.44
C ARG A 33 10.10 -2.83 9.41
N SER A 34 10.74 -3.99 9.26
CA SER A 34 12.20 -4.14 9.29
C SER A 34 12.88 -3.86 7.94
N ARG A 35 12.12 -3.87 6.84
CA ARG A 35 12.61 -3.57 5.50
C ARG A 35 12.79 -2.07 5.25
N ARG A 36 13.80 -1.72 4.45
CA ARG A 36 13.90 -0.41 3.81
C ARG A 36 13.17 -0.44 2.49
N TRP A 37 12.19 0.44 2.34
CA TRP A 37 11.37 0.52 1.13
C TRP A 37 11.89 1.59 0.18
N GLY A 38 11.94 1.28 -1.12
CA GLY A 38 12.27 2.26 -2.15
C GLY A 38 11.14 3.26 -2.36
N ALA A 39 9.89 2.81 -2.30
CA ALA A 39 8.71 3.66 -2.30
C ALA A 39 7.52 3.00 -1.59
N VAL A 40 6.54 3.84 -1.23
CA VAL A 40 5.20 3.41 -0.82
C VAL A 40 4.17 4.26 -1.55
N ALA A 41 3.18 3.63 -2.18
CA ALA A 41 2.02 4.33 -2.72
C ALA A 41 0.81 4.15 -1.78
N LEU A 42 0.08 5.21 -1.53
CA LEU A 42 -1.21 5.19 -0.84
C LEU A 42 -2.32 5.43 -1.85
N ILE A 43 -3.26 4.50 -1.93
CA ILE A 43 -4.39 4.58 -2.86
C ILE A 43 -5.68 4.65 -2.06
N GLN A 44 -6.44 5.71 -2.28
CA GLN A 44 -7.74 5.93 -1.65
C GLN A 44 -8.85 5.84 -2.69
N GLY A 45 -9.90 5.06 -2.38
CA GLY A 45 -11.02 4.87 -3.29
C GLY A 45 -12.14 4.02 -2.71
N PRO A 46 -13.20 3.78 -3.50
CA PRO A 46 -14.29 2.88 -3.15
C PRO A 46 -13.78 1.45 -2.86
N LEU A 47 -14.38 0.78 -1.88
CA LEU A 47 -13.99 -0.57 -1.42
C LEU A 47 -13.75 -1.56 -2.58
N ALA A 48 -14.73 -1.68 -3.49
CA ALA A 48 -14.66 -2.62 -4.61
C ALA A 48 -13.54 -2.25 -5.61
N GLU A 49 -13.38 -0.96 -5.92
CA GLU A 49 -12.30 -0.49 -6.81
C GLU A 49 -10.92 -0.78 -6.21
N ILE A 50 -10.78 -0.63 -4.89
CA ILE A 50 -9.52 -0.89 -4.20
C ILE A 50 -9.16 -2.37 -4.28
N PHE A 51 -10.11 -3.30 -4.10
CA PHE A 51 -9.80 -4.73 -4.28
C PHE A 51 -9.39 -5.08 -5.72
N THR A 52 -10.05 -4.50 -6.73
CA THR A 52 -9.61 -4.67 -8.13
C THR A 52 -8.23 -4.07 -8.37
N ALA A 53 -7.92 -2.91 -7.77
CA ALA A 53 -6.60 -2.29 -7.85
C ALA A 53 -5.51 -3.14 -7.17
N ALA A 54 -5.83 -3.79 -6.04
CA ALA A 54 -4.92 -4.70 -5.33
C ALA A 54 -4.42 -5.81 -6.26
N ASP A 55 -5.37 -6.54 -6.84
CA ASP A 55 -5.10 -7.69 -7.71
C ASP A 55 -4.26 -7.28 -8.93
N ARG A 56 -4.57 -6.12 -9.52
CA ARG A 56 -3.78 -5.56 -10.63
C ARG A 56 -2.37 -5.17 -10.22
N ALA A 57 -2.19 -4.60 -9.02
CA ALA A 57 -0.90 -4.19 -8.49
C ALA A 57 0.03 -5.40 -8.28
N GLU A 58 -0.47 -6.43 -7.60
CA GLU A 58 0.28 -7.65 -7.29
C GLU A 58 0.66 -8.44 -8.54
N LYS A 59 -0.21 -8.45 -9.56
CA LYS A 59 0.10 -9.09 -10.86
C LYS A 59 1.13 -8.32 -11.68
N ALA A 60 1.20 -7.01 -11.52
CA ALA A 60 2.03 -6.15 -12.36
C ALA A 60 3.49 -6.08 -11.90
N ALA A 61 3.75 -6.21 -10.59
CA ALA A 61 5.07 -6.02 -10.03
C ALA A 61 5.25 -6.78 -8.71
N ASN A 62 6.51 -6.99 -8.32
CA ASN A 62 6.85 -7.53 -7.01
C ASN A 62 6.64 -6.46 -5.92
N VAL A 63 5.43 -6.38 -5.37
CA VAL A 63 5.02 -5.43 -4.34
C VAL A 63 4.27 -6.15 -3.22
N ILE A 64 4.28 -5.56 -2.02
CA ILE A 64 3.42 -5.96 -0.91
C ILE A 64 2.26 -4.97 -0.82
N VAL A 65 1.03 -5.48 -0.73
CA VAL A 65 -0.19 -4.66 -0.72
C VAL A 65 -0.95 -4.87 0.58
N GLU A 66 -1.21 -3.78 1.30
CA GLU A 66 -1.84 -3.82 2.61
C GLU A 66 -3.00 -2.84 2.74
N GLU A 67 -4.09 -3.27 3.39
CA GLU A 67 -5.19 -2.38 3.73
C GLU A 67 -4.82 -1.49 4.92
N ILE A 68 -5.03 -0.18 4.80
CA ILE A 68 -4.80 0.81 5.84
C ILE A 68 -6.14 1.22 6.45
N ILE A 69 -6.34 0.85 7.71
CA ILE A 69 -7.52 1.23 8.48
C ILE A 69 -7.44 2.70 8.86
N GLY A 70 -8.49 3.44 8.55
CA GLY A 70 -8.74 4.79 9.05
C GLY A 70 -10.22 5.02 9.28
N ASN A 71 -10.58 6.17 9.84
CA ASN A 71 -11.97 6.60 10.02
C ASN A 71 -12.52 7.18 8.70
N CYS A 72 -12.40 6.44 7.60
CA CYS A 72 -12.92 6.88 6.31
C CYS A 72 -14.46 6.72 6.27
N PRO A 73 -15.17 7.49 5.42
CA PRO A 73 -16.60 7.30 5.17
C PRO A 73 -16.94 5.84 4.78
N GLN A 74 -18.19 5.41 4.98
CA GLN A 74 -18.66 4.01 4.97
C GLN A 74 -18.30 3.13 3.74
N GLN A 75 -17.67 3.65 2.69
CA GLN A 75 -17.24 2.88 1.52
C GLN A 75 -15.88 3.30 0.94
N ILE A 76 -15.18 4.25 1.55
CA ILE A 76 -13.84 4.67 1.11
C ILE A 76 -12.81 3.97 1.98
N ILE A 77 -11.84 3.29 1.37
CA ILE A 77 -10.71 2.71 2.10
C ILE A 77 -9.39 3.20 1.52
N VAL A 78 -8.31 2.96 2.26
CA VAL A 78 -6.95 3.25 1.85
C VAL A 78 -6.18 1.94 1.76
N MET A 79 -5.39 1.78 0.71
CA MET A 79 -4.42 0.72 0.53
C MET A 79 -3.02 1.30 0.47
N ALA A 80 -2.04 0.60 1.02
CA ALA A 80 -0.62 0.88 0.87
C ALA A 80 0.05 -0.18 0.01
N ILE A 81 0.87 0.25 -0.95
CA ILE A 81 1.67 -0.63 -1.83
C ILE A 81 3.14 -0.36 -1.53
N PHE A 82 3.84 -1.36 -1.01
CA PHE A 82 5.25 -1.30 -0.63
C PHE A 82 6.12 -2.01 -1.67
N GLY A 83 7.27 -1.41 -2.02
CA GLY A 83 8.22 -2.05 -2.93
C GLY A 83 9.44 -1.18 -3.22
N ASP A 84 10.24 -1.62 -4.19
CA ASP A 84 11.23 -0.77 -4.83
C ASP A 84 10.54 0.32 -5.65
N THR A 85 11.23 1.44 -5.88
CA THR A 85 10.64 2.60 -6.58
C THR A 85 10.08 2.24 -7.96
N SER A 86 10.80 1.41 -8.73
CA SER A 86 10.35 0.95 -10.05
C SER A 86 9.13 0.02 -9.96
N ALA A 87 9.11 -0.90 -8.99
CA ALA A 87 8.01 -1.84 -8.78
C ALA A 87 6.72 -1.11 -8.38
N VAL A 88 6.81 -0.16 -7.44
CA VAL A 88 5.67 0.66 -7.02
C VAL A 88 5.15 1.52 -8.17
N GLN A 89 6.04 2.10 -8.98
CA GLN A 89 5.62 2.87 -10.15
C GLN A 89 4.90 2.01 -11.19
N ALA A 90 5.39 0.80 -11.45
CA ALA A 90 4.75 -0.17 -12.34
C ALA A 90 3.36 -0.57 -11.83
N ALA A 91 3.22 -0.87 -10.54
CA ALA A 91 1.94 -1.17 -9.90
C ALA A 91 0.95 0.01 -10.04
N VAL A 92 1.38 1.24 -9.74
CA VAL A 92 0.54 2.44 -9.87
C VAL A 92 0.08 2.67 -11.32
N ASN A 93 0.95 2.43 -12.30
CA ASN A 93 0.60 2.55 -13.72
C ASN A 93 -0.43 1.48 -14.12
N ALA A 94 -0.27 0.25 -13.63
CA ALA A 94 -1.19 -0.84 -13.88
C ALA A 94 -2.59 -0.57 -13.31
N ILE A 95 -2.73 0.20 -12.22
CA ILE A 95 -4.03 0.54 -11.61
C ILE A 95 -4.77 1.65 -12.36
N LYS A 96 -4.03 2.59 -12.97
CA LYS A 96 -4.59 3.74 -13.71
C LYS A 96 -5.07 3.39 -15.11
N SER A 97 -4.62 2.27 -15.66
CA SER A 97 -4.99 1.79 -17.01
C SER A 97 -6.38 1.17 -17.02
#